data_AF-A0A1V4DRA5-F1
#
_entry.id   AF-A0A1V4DRA5-F1
#
_cell.length_a   1.000
_cell.length_b   1.000
_cell.length_c   1.000
_cell.angle_alpha   90.00
_cell.angle_beta   90.00
_cell.angle_gamma   90.00
#
_symmetry.space_group_name_H-M   'P 1'
#
loop_
_entity.id
_entity.type
_entity.pdbx_description
1 polymer ?
#
loop_
_entity_poly.entity_id
_entity_poly.type
_entity_poly.pdbx_seq_one_letter_code
_entity_poly.pdbx_strand_id
1 'polypeptide(L)'
;MDERQEKEQAYAAEGVVWSRLAGLLPDAEDVDEIQGCWDIGEQEAGLFRLVDRLFDLGLSVDDRTRAELAAMAEQWGVWDQLATDIVDLPGFEGKVRVVEGLEPVDRAGGLALVPWMRCEPCGRILALEHRREAWGALSFAPLSYVVSIPDDSGTQLVLDTQEPDAVWRALDTLTTGCR
;
A
#
# COMPACT_ATOMS: atom_id res chain seq x y z
N MET A 1 -5.48 -26.11 4.14
CA MET A 1 -6.50 -25.27 3.48
C MET A 1 -6.10 -25.21 2.02
N ASP A 2 -7.05 -25.16 1.09
CA ASP A 2 -6.73 -25.20 -0.35
C ASP A 2 -6.17 -23.84 -0.78
N GLU A 3 -5.07 -23.80 -1.55
CA GLU A 3 -4.41 -22.56 -2.01
C GLU A 3 -5.40 -21.68 -2.79
N ARG A 4 -6.31 -22.31 -3.53
CA ARG A 4 -7.39 -21.61 -4.22
C ARG A 4 -8.34 -20.91 -3.24
N GLN A 5 -8.71 -21.59 -2.16
CA GLN A 5 -9.60 -21.05 -1.14
C GLN A 5 -8.95 -19.86 -0.41
N GLU A 6 -7.64 -19.92 -0.16
CA GLU A 6 -6.87 -18.83 0.42
C GLU A 6 -6.87 -17.60 -0.48
N LYS A 7 -6.67 -17.79 -1.80
CA LYS A 7 -6.76 -16.70 -2.79
C LYS A 7 -8.16 -16.09 -2.87
N GLU A 8 -9.19 -16.93 -2.89
CA GLU A 8 -10.58 -16.46 -2.90
C GLU A 8 -10.93 -15.66 -1.64
N GLN A 9 -10.41 -16.07 -0.47
CA GLN A 9 -10.59 -15.33 0.79
C GLN A 9 -9.84 -14.01 0.81
N ALA A 10 -8.60 -13.99 0.33
CA ALA A 10 -7.80 -12.76 0.23
C ALA A 10 -8.46 -11.74 -0.70
N TYR A 11 -8.91 -12.18 -1.88
CA TYR A 11 -9.64 -11.33 -2.83
C TYR A 11 -10.96 -10.79 -2.24
N ALA A 12 -11.70 -11.62 -1.50
CA ALA A 12 -12.92 -11.16 -0.83
C ALA A 12 -12.63 -10.13 0.27
N ALA A 13 -11.55 -10.30 1.04
CA ALA A 13 -11.13 -9.35 2.06
C ALA A 13 -10.68 -8.01 1.45
N GLU A 14 -9.96 -8.07 0.32
CA GLU A 14 -9.59 -6.89 -0.46
C GLU A 14 -10.83 -6.15 -0.99
N GLY A 15 -11.84 -6.87 -1.47
CA GLY A 15 -13.11 -6.26 -1.91
C GLY A 15 -13.83 -5.50 -0.79
N VAL A 16 -13.71 -5.92 0.47
CA VAL A 16 -14.23 -5.16 1.62
C VAL A 16 -13.49 -3.84 1.81
N VAL A 17 -12.16 -3.84 1.61
CA VAL A 17 -11.36 -2.61 1.62
C VAL A 17 -11.76 -1.71 0.46
N TRP A 18 -11.91 -2.27 -0.75
CA TRP A 18 -12.39 -1.53 -1.92
C TRP A 18 -13.70 -0.79 -1.65
N SER A 19 -14.73 -1.49 -1.16
CA SER A 19 -16.03 -0.87 -0.89
C SER A 19 -15.94 0.22 0.19
N ARG A 20 -15.08 0.07 1.19
CA ARG A 20 -14.82 1.12 2.18
C ARG A 20 -14.17 2.35 1.55
N LEU A 21 -13.17 2.14 0.69
CA LEU A 21 -12.46 3.22 0.00
C LEU A 21 -13.39 3.96 -0.99
N ALA A 22 -14.22 3.24 -1.76
CA ALA A 22 -15.24 3.84 -2.60
C ALA A 22 -16.20 4.72 -1.77
N GLY A 23 -16.62 4.24 -0.60
CA GLY A 23 -17.50 4.95 0.33
C GLY A 23 -16.92 6.21 0.98
N LEU A 24 -15.67 6.60 0.67
CA LEU A 24 -15.14 7.92 1.03
C LEU A 24 -15.79 9.04 0.23
N LEU A 25 -16.31 8.73 -0.96
CA LEU A 25 -16.96 9.71 -1.83
C LEU A 25 -18.38 10.01 -1.32
N PRO A 26 -18.79 11.29 -1.30
CA PRO A 26 -20.08 11.69 -0.74
C PRO A 26 -21.26 11.40 -1.68
N ASP A 27 -21.01 11.35 -2.99
CA ASP A 27 -22.05 11.12 -4.00
C ASP A 27 -22.20 9.62 -4.29
N ALA A 28 -23.44 9.14 -4.31
CA ALA A 28 -23.73 7.73 -4.57
C ALA A 28 -23.38 7.29 -6.00
N GLU A 29 -23.47 8.20 -6.99
CA GLU A 29 -23.08 7.91 -8.38
C GLU A 29 -21.58 7.67 -8.49
N ASP A 30 -20.77 8.51 -7.83
CA ASP A 30 -19.32 8.30 -7.77
C ASP A 30 -18.99 6.99 -7.04
N VAL A 31 -19.66 6.67 -5.91
CA VAL A 31 -19.47 5.40 -5.20
C VAL A 31 -19.80 4.20 -6.10
N ASP A 32 -20.93 4.25 -6.81
CA ASP A 32 -21.36 3.19 -7.73
C ASP A 32 -20.39 3.04 -8.91
N GLU A 33 -19.84 4.14 -9.43
CA GLU A 33 -18.82 4.12 -10.49
C GLU A 33 -17.53 3.41 -10.02
N ILE A 34 -17.03 3.76 -8.83
CA ILE A 34 -15.84 3.10 -8.27
C ILE A 34 -16.15 1.64 -7.94
N GLN A 35 -17.31 1.32 -7.37
CA GLN A 35 -17.68 -0.08 -7.10
C GLN A 35 -17.79 -0.90 -8.39
N GLY A 36 -18.30 -0.30 -9.48
CA GLY A 36 -18.41 -0.95 -10.78
C GLY A 36 -17.07 -1.40 -11.36
N CYS A 37 -15.97 -0.66 -11.09
CA CYS A 37 -14.62 -1.07 -11.50
C CYS A 37 -14.19 -2.41 -10.88
N TRP A 38 -14.53 -2.66 -9.61
CA TRP A 38 -14.25 -3.95 -8.96
C TRP A 38 -15.02 -5.10 -9.61
N ASP A 39 -16.28 -4.87 -9.94
CA ASP A 39 -17.18 -5.90 -10.48
C ASP A 39 -16.77 -6.36 -11.89
N ILE A 40 -16.07 -5.51 -12.64
CA ILE A 40 -15.62 -5.81 -14.01
C ILE A 40 -14.11 -6.12 -14.12
N GLY A 41 -13.36 -6.04 -13.02
CA GLY A 41 -11.92 -6.31 -13.01
C GLY A 41 -11.07 -5.17 -13.56
N GLU A 42 -11.46 -3.92 -13.30
CA GLU A 42 -10.77 -2.69 -13.73
C GLU A 42 -10.30 -1.88 -12.50
N GLN A 43 -9.65 -2.56 -11.54
CA GLN A 43 -9.24 -1.99 -10.27
C GLN A 43 -8.22 -0.84 -10.44
N GLU A 44 -7.29 -0.95 -11.39
CA GLU A 44 -6.33 0.11 -11.72
C GLU A 44 -7.07 1.41 -12.09
N ALA A 45 -8.02 1.32 -13.03
CA ALA A 45 -8.79 2.47 -13.48
C ALA A 45 -9.67 3.06 -12.36
N GLY A 46 -10.26 2.19 -11.53
CA GLY A 46 -11.04 2.63 -10.37
C GLY A 46 -10.19 3.37 -9.33
N LEU A 47 -8.93 2.96 -9.11
CA LEU A 47 -8.01 3.66 -8.21
C LEU A 47 -7.64 5.05 -8.72
N PHE A 48 -7.31 5.19 -10.02
CA PHE A 48 -7.05 6.50 -10.62
C PHE A 48 -8.25 7.43 -10.44
N ARG A 49 -9.46 6.95 -10.71
CA ARG A 49 -10.70 7.74 -10.55
C ARG A 49 -10.96 8.11 -9.10
N LEU A 50 -10.79 7.17 -8.18
CA LEU A 50 -11.02 7.42 -6.76
C LEU A 50 -10.07 8.52 -6.24
N VAL A 51 -8.77 8.41 -6.52
CA VAL A 51 -7.77 9.39 -6.07
C VAL A 51 -8.03 10.77 -6.71
N ASP A 52 -8.32 10.81 -8.01
CA ASP A 52 -8.68 12.05 -8.71
C ASP A 52 -9.91 12.72 -8.08
N ARG A 53 -10.97 11.96 -7.80
CA ARG A 53 -12.17 12.46 -7.13
C ARG A 53 -11.93 12.96 -5.71
N LEU A 54 -11.13 12.23 -4.92
CA LEU A 54 -10.77 12.66 -3.57
C LEU A 54 -10.02 14.00 -3.61
N PHE A 55 -9.13 14.16 -4.59
CA PHE A 55 -8.36 15.38 -4.78
C PHE A 55 -9.23 16.56 -5.27
N ASP A 56 -10.04 16.34 -6.31
CA ASP A 56 -10.95 17.35 -6.88
C ASP A 56 -11.95 17.90 -5.85
N LEU A 57 -12.44 17.03 -4.96
CA LEU A 57 -13.37 17.40 -3.90
C LEU A 57 -12.66 17.94 -2.64
N GLY A 58 -11.32 17.89 -2.60
CA GLY A 58 -10.53 18.30 -1.44
C GLY A 58 -10.84 17.51 -0.18
N LEU A 59 -11.18 16.23 -0.31
CA LEU A 59 -11.58 15.37 0.80
C LEU A 59 -10.38 14.99 1.65
N SER A 60 -10.52 15.18 2.96
CA SER A 60 -9.49 14.79 3.93
C SER A 60 -9.52 13.29 4.14
N VAL A 61 -8.36 12.65 4.05
CA VAL A 61 -8.17 11.22 4.26
C VAL A 61 -7.26 11.00 5.47
N ASP A 62 -7.71 10.18 6.41
CA ASP A 62 -6.90 9.80 7.57
C ASP A 62 -5.69 8.94 7.16
N ASP A 63 -4.72 8.83 8.06
CA ASP A 63 -3.45 8.14 7.77
C ASP A 63 -3.60 6.66 7.45
N ARG A 64 -4.56 5.98 8.09
CA ARG A 64 -4.78 4.56 7.86
C ARG A 64 -5.38 4.35 6.49
N THR A 65 -6.37 5.15 6.12
CA THR A 65 -7.04 5.10 4.82
C THR A 65 -6.06 5.48 3.70
N ARG A 66 -5.17 6.46 3.92
CA ARG A 66 -4.09 6.77 2.98
C ARG A 66 -3.13 5.60 2.80
N ALA A 67 -2.76 4.92 3.88
CA ALA A 67 -1.93 3.72 3.80
C ALA A 67 -2.63 2.56 3.07
N GLU A 68 -3.96 2.45 3.20
CA GLU A 68 -4.76 1.47 2.47
C GLU A 68 -4.88 1.80 0.98
N LEU A 69 -5.02 3.08 0.61
CA LEU A 69 -4.95 3.53 -0.78
C LEU A 69 -3.60 3.18 -1.41
N ALA A 70 -2.50 3.48 -0.70
CA ALA A 70 -1.17 3.11 -1.15
C ALA A 70 -1.02 1.59 -1.29
N ALA A 71 -1.48 0.81 -0.31
CA ALA A 71 -1.44 -0.66 -0.38
C ALA A 71 -2.25 -1.23 -1.54
N MET A 72 -3.44 -0.69 -1.80
CA MET A 72 -4.26 -1.07 -2.95
C MET A 72 -3.56 -0.69 -4.27
N ALA A 73 -2.95 0.49 -4.35
CA ALA A 73 -2.21 0.92 -5.52
C ALA A 73 -0.99 0.02 -5.80
N GLU A 74 -0.27 -0.42 -4.77
CA GLU A 74 0.82 -1.39 -4.91
C GLU A 74 0.29 -2.76 -5.38
N GLN A 75 -0.78 -3.26 -4.77
CA GLN A 75 -1.40 -4.55 -5.10
C GLN A 75 -1.83 -4.64 -6.56
N TRP A 76 -2.31 -3.53 -7.13
CA TRP A 76 -2.75 -3.43 -8.52
C TRP A 76 -1.71 -2.76 -9.44
N GLY A 77 -0.47 -2.61 -8.98
CA GLY A 77 0.65 -2.19 -9.83
C GLY A 77 0.56 -0.75 -10.37
N VAL A 78 -0.14 0.13 -9.65
CA VAL A 78 -0.34 1.55 -10.01
C VAL A 78 0.25 2.52 -8.98
N TRP A 79 1.02 2.02 -8.00
CA TRP A 79 1.66 2.86 -6.99
C TRP A 79 2.59 3.92 -7.60
N ASP A 80 3.45 3.56 -8.56
CA ASP A 80 4.40 4.48 -9.20
C ASP A 80 3.72 5.69 -9.86
N GLN A 81 2.47 5.52 -10.32
CA GLN A 81 1.68 6.57 -10.97
C GLN A 81 0.85 7.38 -9.98
N LEU A 82 0.48 6.80 -8.84
CA LEU A 82 -0.40 7.43 -7.84
C LEU A 82 0.33 7.91 -6.58
N ALA A 83 1.62 7.62 -6.43
CA ALA A 83 2.38 7.86 -5.20
C ALA A 83 2.26 9.32 -4.73
N THR A 84 2.53 10.28 -5.63
CA THR A 84 2.44 11.71 -5.32
C THR A 84 1.04 12.11 -4.93
N ASP A 85 0.03 11.75 -5.73
CA ASP A 85 -1.35 12.16 -5.47
C ASP A 85 -1.86 11.59 -4.13
N ILE A 86 -1.58 10.32 -3.83
CA ILE A 86 -1.94 9.69 -2.55
C ILE A 86 -1.21 10.35 -1.37
N VAL A 87 0.07 10.69 -1.53
CA VAL A 87 0.86 11.38 -0.49
C VAL A 87 0.38 12.82 -0.28
N ASP A 88 -0.11 13.48 -1.32
CA ASP A 88 -0.57 14.88 -1.27
C ASP A 88 -2.06 15.05 -0.93
N LEU A 89 -2.83 13.95 -0.84
CA LEU A 89 -4.22 14.00 -0.39
C LEU A 89 -4.35 14.82 0.91
N PRO A 90 -5.40 15.66 1.07
CA PRO A 90 -5.60 16.41 2.29
C PRO A 90 -5.76 15.52 3.53
N GLY A 91 -5.48 16.06 4.71
CA GLY A 91 -5.63 15.36 5.99
C GLY A 91 -4.35 14.73 6.51
N PHE A 92 -4.16 14.78 7.83
CA PHE A 92 -3.13 14.00 8.51
C PHE A 92 -3.65 13.72 9.91
N GLU A 93 -4.28 12.57 10.05
CA GLU A 93 -4.88 12.13 11.30
C GLU A 93 -4.53 10.66 11.51
N GLY A 94 -3.55 10.39 12.37
CA GLY A 94 -3.20 9.04 12.77
C GLY A 94 -1.74 8.85 13.10
N LYS A 95 -1.26 7.64 12.81
CA LYS A 95 0.04 7.12 13.24
C LYS A 95 0.92 6.66 12.08
N VAL A 96 0.40 6.62 10.86
CA VAL A 96 1.07 5.99 9.71
C VAL A 96 1.29 7.05 8.65
N ARG A 97 2.55 7.36 8.39
CA ARG A 97 2.96 8.25 7.31
C ARG A 97 3.26 7.42 6.08
N VAL A 98 2.50 7.60 5.01
CA VAL A 98 2.90 7.16 3.67
C VAL A 98 3.95 8.15 3.15
N VAL A 99 5.03 7.64 2.56
CA VAL A 99 6.13 8.45 2.04
C VAL A 99 6.48 8.01 0.64
N GLU A 100 6.92 8.95 -0.18
CA GLU A 100 7.45 8.70 -1.52
C GLU A 100 8.80 9.40 -1.72
N GLY A 101 9.52 9.02 -2.78
CA GLY A 101 10.74 9.72 -3.21
C GLY A 101 11.94 9.61 -2.27
N LEU A 102 11.91 8.68 -1.31
CA LEU A 102 13.05 8.42 -0.43
C LEU A 102 14.12 7.60 -1.16
N GLU A 103 15.38 8.00 -0.97
CA GLU A 103 16.52 7.32 -1.59
C GLU A 103 16.58 5.84 -1.13
N PRO A 104 16.71 4.89 -2.07
CA PRO A 104 16.84 3.49 -1.74
C PRO A 104 18.09 3.21 -0.90
N VAL A 105 17.97 2.30 0.06
CA VAL A 105 19.10 1.83 0.87
C VAL A 105 19.62 0.52 0.30
N ASP A 106 20.82 0.55 -0.29
CA ASP A 106 21.45 -0.64 -0.86
C ASP A 106 21.79 -1.69 0.22
N ARG A 107 21.60 -2.96 -0.13
CA ARG A 107 21.94 -4.14 0.68
C ARG A 107 22.89 -5.05 -0.07
N ALA A 108 23.50 -5.97 0.68
CA ALA A 108 24.29 -7.05 0.10
C ALA A 108 23.46 -7.90 -0.87
N GLY A 109 24.10 -8.44 -1.89
CA GLY A 109 23.45 -9.31 -2.88
C GLY A 109 22.70 -8.57 -4.00
N GLY A 110 22.94 -7.26 -4.17
CA GLY A 110 22.28 -6.48 -5.23
C GLY A 110 20.79 -6.27 -4.95
N LEU A 111 20.44 -6.07 -3.68
CA LEU A 111 19.10 -5.72 -3.24
C LEU A 111 19.09 -4.28 -2.76
N ALA A 112 17.92 -3.63 -2.78
CA ALA A 112 17.73 -2.31 -2.20
C ALA A 112 16.37 -2.22 -1.52
N LEU A 113 16.30 -1.47 -0.42
CA LEU A 113 15.06 -1.16 0.28
C LEU A 113 14.61 0.24 -0.08
N VAL A 114 13.37 0.37 -0.56
CA VAL A 114 12.70 1.65 -0.78
C VAL A 114 11.74 1.87 0.39
N PRO A 115 12.02 2.80 1.32
CA PRO A 115 11.10 3.09 2.41
C PRO A 115 9.76 3.62 1.87
N TRP A 116 8.65 3.09 2.38
CA TRP A 116 7.32 3.33 1.81
C TRP A 116 6.31 3.84 2.84
N MET A 117 6.32 3.28 4.05
CA MET A 117 5.48 3.74 5.13
C MET A 117 6.22 3.72 6.46
N ARG A 118 5.87 4.66 7.33
CA ARG A 118 6.43 4.76 8.68
C ARG A 118 5.33 4.84 9.71
N CYS A 119 5.45 4.05 10.77
CA CYS A 119 4.68 4.25 11.97
C CYS A 119 5.38 5.31 12.83
N GLU A 120 4.79 6.50 12.96
CA GLU A 120 5.40 7.62 13.70
C GLU A 120 5.63 7.32 15.19
N PRO A 121 4.67 6.72 15.94
CA PRO A 121 4.86 6.51 17.37
C PRO A 121 5.95 5.50 17.72
N CYS A 122 6.02 4.38 17.01
CA CYS A 122 6.98 3.32 17.31
C CYS A 122 8.22 3.35 16.42
N GLY A 123 8.25 4.16 15.36
CA GLY A 123 9.39 4.31 14.45
C GLY A 123 9.60 3.16 13.47
N ARG A 124 8.72 2.16 13.43
CA ARG A 124 8.80 1.08 12.44
C ARG A 124 8.67 1.63 11.02
N ILE A 125 9.45 1.07 10.11
CA ILE A 125 9.39 1.38 8.68
C ILE A 125 9.02 0.11 7.93
N LEU A 126 8.02 0.23 7.07
CA LEU A 126 7.71 -0.72 6.01
C LEU A 126 8.39 -0.23 4.73
N ALA A 127 9.16 -1.11 4.10
CA ALA A 127 9.89 -0.86 2.87
C ALA A 127 9.59 -1.93 1.81
N LEU A 128 9.70 -1.54 0.55
CA LEU A 128 9.66 -2.43 -0.60
C LEU A 128 11.08 -2.90 -0.90
N GLU A 129 11.32 -4.21 -0.96
CA GLU A 129 12.63 -4.75 -1.32
C GLU A 129 12.67 -5.05 -2.82
N HIS A 130 13.57 -4.38 -3.55
CA HIS A 130 13.75 -4.55 -4.98
C HIS A 130 15.11 -5.17 -5.29
N ARG A 131 15.21 -5.79 -6.47
CA ARG A 131 16.49 -6.13 -7.06
C ARG A 131 17.11 -4.90 -7.69
N ARG A 132 18.42 -4.70 -7.49
CA ARG A 132 19.23 -3.77 -8.27
C ARG A 132 19.63 -4.45 -9.57
N GLU A 133 19.09 -3.95 -10.67
CA GLU A 133 19.35 -4.49 -12.00
C GLU A 133 20.76 -4.11 -12.49
N ALA A 134 21.28 -4.86 -13.45
CA ALA A 134 22.63 -4.65 -13.97
C ALA A 134 22.84 -3.27 -14.62
N TRP A 135 21.77 -2.64 -15.10
CA TRP A 135 21.76 -1.27 -15.63
C TRP A 135 21.52 -0.19 -14.56
N GLY A 136 21.50 -0.56 -13.28
CA GLY A 136 21.50 0.35 -12.14
C GLY A 136 20.13 0.78 -11.62
N ALA A 137 19.04 0.45 -12.32
CA ALA A 137 17.68 0.70 -11.83
C ALA A 137 17.20 -0.38 -10.85
N LEU A 138 16.06 -0.16 -10.22
CA LEU A 138 15.37 -1.17 -9.42
C LEU A 138 14.47 -2.04 -10.31
N SER A 139 14.24 -3.28 -9.89
CA SER A 139 13.20 -4.13 -10.48
C SER A 139 11.85 -3.43 -10.38
N PHE A 140 10.99 -3.60 -11.39
CA PHE A 140 9.66 -2.98 -11.39
C PHE A 140 8.82 -3.43 -10.19
N ALA A 141 8.64 -4.74 -10.03
CA ALA A 141 7.94 -5.29 -8.87
C ALA A 141 8.91 -5.52 -7.70
N PRO A 142 8.46 -5.32 -6.44
CA PRO A 142 9.21 -5.73 -5.28
C PRO A 142 9.24 -7.26 -5.14
N LEU A 143 10.33 -7.74 -4.56
CA LEU A 143 10.53 -9.15 -4.21
C LEU A 143 9.90 -9.48 -2.84
N SER A 144 9.90 -8.52 -1.92
CA SER A 144 9.37 -8.71 -0.57
C SER A 144 8.94 -7.39 0.07
N TYR A 145 8.08 -7.48 1.07
CA TYR A 145 7.77 -6.38 1.98
C TYR A 145 8.56 -6.55 3.27
N VAL A 146 9.30 -5.52 3.69
CA VAL A 146 10.20 -5.58 4.85
C VAL A 146 9.76 -4.60 5.91
N VAL A 147 9.35 -5.10 7.09
CA VAL A 147 9.06 -4.29 8.27
C VAL A 147 10.23 -4.33 9.23
N SER A 148 10.84 -3.17 9.47
CA SER A 148 11.92 -3.00 10.45
C SER A 148 11.36 -2.82 11.87
N ILE A 149 11.97 -3.51 12.84
CA ILE A 149 11.62 -3.38 14.26
C ILE A 149 12.72 -2.57 14.97
N PRO A 150 12.38 -1.43 15.60
CA PRO A 150 13.34 -0.60 16.32
C PRO A 150 13.52 -1.10 17.76
N ASP A 151 14.13 -2.27 17.93
CA ASP A 151 14.43 -2.89 19.24
C ASP A 151 15.94 -3.14 19.44
N ASP A 152 16.78 -2.34 18.77
CA ASP A 152 18.26 -2.44 18.71
C ASP A 152 18.82 -3.78 18.22
N SER A 153 17.98 -4.82 18.03
CA SER A 153 18.39 -6.13 17.55
C SER A 153 18.64 -6.16 16.04
N GLY A 154 18.13 -5.16 15.32
CA GLY A 154 18.12 -5.12 13.86
C GLY A 154 17.14 -6.12 13.23
N THR A 155 16.19 -6.65 14.01
CA THR A 155 15.21 -7.63 13.50
C THR A 155 14.32 -7.00 12.43
N GLN A 156 14.12 -7.76 11.36
CA GLN A 156 13.23 -7.43 10.25
C GLN A 156 12.25 -8.58 10.05
N LEU A 157 11.00 -8.24 9.77
CA LEU A 157 10.00 -9.17 9.27
C LEU A 157 9.93 -9.03 7.76
N VAL A 158 10.01 -10.15 7.06
CA VAL A 158 10.02 -10.20 5.59
C VAL A 158 8.79 -10.99 5.16
N LEU A 159 7.97 -10.41 4.30
CA LEU A 159 6.78 -11.03 3.72
C LEU A 159 6.99 -11.20 2.22
N ASP A 160 6.75 -12.41 1.70
CA ASP A 160 6.87 -12.73 0.28
C ASP A 160 5.68 -12.12 -0.49
N THR A 161 5.97 -11.37 -1.56
CA THR A 161 4.95 -10.70 -2.38
C THR A 161 4.09 -11.69 -3.18
N GLN A 162 4.50 -12.96 -3.28
CA GLN A 162 3.71 -14.02 -3.93
C GLN A 162 2.54 -14.51 -3.07
N GLU A 163 2.50 -14.16 -1.78
CA GLU A 163 1.38 -14.55 -0.92
C GLU A 163 0.15 -13.64 -1.17
N PRO A 164 -1.08 -14.18 -1.26
CA PRO A 164 -2.26 -13.45 -1.79
C PRO A 164 -2.67 -12.17 -1.05
N ASP A 165 -2.27 -11.99 0.20
CA ASP A 165 -2.60 -10.87 1.09
C ASP A 165 -1.35 -10.18 1.65
N ALA A 166 -0.19 -10.38 1.02
CA ALA A 166 1.10 -9.98 1.55
C ALA A 166 1.20 -8.48 1.88
N VAL A 167 0.67 -7.61 1.01
CA VAL A 167 0.69 -6.15 1.20
C VAL A 167 -0.14 -5.73 2.43
N TRP A 168 -1.30 -6.37 2.61
CA TRP A 168 -2.22 -6.10 3.72
C TRP A 168 -1.62 -6.58 5.04
N ARG A 169 -1.03 -7.78 5.06
CA ARG A 169 -0.30 -8.28 6.22
C ARG A 169 0.92 -7.43 6.56
N ALA A 170 1.61 -6.87 5.56
CA ALA A 170 2.74 -5.97 5.79
C ALA A 170 2.28 -4.66 6.46
N LEU A 171 1.19 -4.06 5.97
CA LEU A 171 0.56 -2.88 6.56
C LEU A 171 0.03 -3.15 7.99
N ASP A 172 -0.58 -4.30 8.23
CA ASP A 172 -1.02 -4.68 9.57
C ASP A 172 0.16 -4.96 10.50
N THR A 173 1.24 -5.56 10.00
CA THR A 173 2.46 -5.80 10.77
C THR A 173 3.13 -4.48 11.18
N LEU A 174 3.13 -3.47 10.29
CA LEU A 174 3.64 -2.13 10.58
C LEU A 174 2.94 -1.53 11.81
N THR A 175 1.62 -1.72 11.91
CA THR A 175 0.76 -1.07 12.91
C THR A 175 0.51 -1.94 14.16
N THR A 176 0.65 -3.26 14.06
CA THR A 176 0.34 -4.20 15.15
C THR A 176 1.23 -3.98 16.37
N GLY A 177 0.61 -3.93 17.55
CA GLY A 177 1.33 -3.78 18.83
C GLY A 177 1.95 -2.40 19.04
N CYS A 178 1.75 -1.44 18.13
CA CYS A 178 2.12 -0.04 18.34
C CYS A 178 1.10 0.63 19.28
N ARG A 179 1.53 1.06 20.46
CA ARG A 179 0.71 1.79 21.44
C ARG A 179 1.09 3.26 21.44
#